data_AF-A0A2E2EV71-F1
#
_entry.id   AF-A0A2E2EV71-F1
#
_cell.length_a   1.000
_cell.length_b   1.000
_cell.length_c   1.000
_cell.angle_alpha   90.00
_cell.angle_beta   90.00
_cell.angle_gamma   90.00
#
_symmetry.space_group_name_H-M   'P 1'
#
loop_
_entity.id
_entity.type
_entity.pdbx_description
1 polymer ?
#
loop_
_entity_poly.entity_id
_entity_poly.type
_entity_poly.pdbx_seq_one_letter_code
_entity_poly.pdbx_strand_id
1 'polypeptide(L)'
;MDNKLSPTYQRVFGEFCVLWYQSSNNYSIIDHSFSSTLQFYLQAKNIEDFTSSLQNENLDINSTVETINNYLKSCNTVSFSTSETSIDFNNTKRNFKRFYEINELIIQINYDTEIVLKTIHPSLAHLEIKETNCIPHTTFDLFLQDDKLHLFKNKEWVISSPKRAYHIIQGKFVIQLLSSIYDFEESDWIGTFHGSTITDDNSSVLFIGESGKGKSTLCALLCASGFNLVADDVSPLRSLDKSIYVNPSALSIKEGSFEVLQNIVPNFDNLPITEFNKSKGQIKYIPFTSPQKDCYPCKAIVSVNYTKGSDTILEKTSINEVLETLIPESWISHNTVHAKQFLDWFESVEFYKLHYSDNQSVVKEISGLFKSLK
;
A
#
# COMPACT_ATOMS: atom_id res chain seq x y z
N MET A 1 -4.94 34.93 -11.57
CA MET A 1 -5.95 34.00 -10.99
C MET A 1 -5.46 33.47 -9.63
N ASP A 2 -6.21 32.63 -8.91
CA ASP A 2 -5.78 32.12 -7.59
C ASP A 2 -4.68 31.06 -7.71
N ASN A 3 -3.46 31.52 -7.92
CA ASN A 3 -2.30 30.66 -8.13
C ASN A 3 -1.79 30.02 -6.83
N LYS A 4 -2.42 30.30 -5.68
CA LYS A 4 -2.03 29.71 -4.38
C LYS A 4 -2.44 28.24 -4.25
N LEU A 5 -3.39 27.80 -5.09
CA LEU A 5 -3.90 26.43 -5.11
C LEU A 5 -3.23 25.57 -6.19
N SER A 6 -2.19 26.07 -6.86
CA SER A 6 -1.50 25.34 -7.93
C SER A 6 -0.88 24.03 -7.42
N PRO A 7 -0.82 22.99 -8.26
CA PRO A 7 -0.08 21.79 -7.92
C PRO A 7 1.41 22.12 -7.74
N THR A 8 2.05 21.49 -6.75
CA THR A 8 3.48 21.66 -6.47
C THR A 8 4.33 20.84 -7.43
N TYR A 9 3.86 19.64 -7.79
CA TYR A 9 4.46 18.82 -8.83
C TYR A 9 3.45 18.41 -9.88
N GLN A 10 3.96 18.23 -11.09
CA GLN A 10 3.24 17.79 -12.25
C GLN A 10 4.12 16.81 -13.02
N ARG A 11 3.53 15.70 -13.50
CA ARG A 11 4.21 14.76 -14.38
C ARG A 11 3.26 14.19 -15.42
N VAL A 12 3.73 14.11 -16.67
CA VAL A 12 2.96 13.60 -17.80
C VAL A 12 3.26 12.12 -17.98
N PHE A 13 2.22 11.34 -18.22
CA PHE A 13 2.25 9.90 -18.42
C PHE A 13 1.32 9.53 -19.59
N GLY A 14 1.85 9.61 -20.81
CA GLY A 14 1.05 9.45 -22.03
C GLY A 14 -0.03 10.53 -22.11
N GLU A 15 -1.29 10.11 -22.25
CA GLU A 15 -2.47 11.00 -22.36
C GLU A 15 -2.92 11.61 -21.02
N PHE A 16 -2.29 11.23 -19.91
CA PHE A 16 -2.66 11.67 -18.57
C PHE A 16 -1.55 12.50 -17.92
N CYS A 17 -1.95 13.30 -16.95
CA CYS A 17 -1.10 14.13 -16.15
C CYS A 17 -1.42 13.91 -14.68
N VAL A 18 -0.40 13.58 -13.88
CA VAL A 18 -0.52 13.40 -12.44
C VAL A 18 -0.03 14.67 -11.75
N LEU A 19 -0.90 15.24 -10.94
CA LEU A 19 -0.68 16.45 -10.17
C LEU A 19 -0.59 16.13 -8.69
N TRP A 20 0.37 16.72 -7.99
CA TRP A 20 0.47 16.61 -6.53
C TRP A 20 0.33 17.96 -5.85
N TYR A 21 -0.50 18.00 -4.81
CA TYR A 21 -0.83 19.20 -4.05
C TYR A 21 -0.26 19.10 -2.63
N GLN A 22 0.75 19.92 -2.33
CA GLN A 22 1.47 19.85 -1.05
C GLN A 22 0.59 20.08 0.18
N SER A 23 -0.42 20.96 0.07
CA SER A 23 -1.28 21.35 1.20
C SER A 23 -2.12 20.20 1.76
N SER A 24 -2.56 19.30 0.88
CA SER A 24 -3.45 18.17 1.17
C SER A 24 -2.78 16.81 1.02
N ASN A 25 -1.56 16.77 0.48
CA ASN A 25 -0.87 15.56 0.03
C ASN A 25 -1.70 14.72 -0.95
N ASN A 26 -2.53 15.38 -1.77
CA ASN A 26 -3.41 14.73 -2.73
C ASN A 26 -2.72 14.54 -4.09
N TYR A 27 -2.90 13.37 -4.69
CA TYR A 27 -2.51 13.06 -6.06
C TYR A 27 -3.76 13.03 -6.93
N SER A 28 -3.83 13.90 -7.92
CA SER A 28 -4.94 13.95 -8.88
C SER A 28 -4.45 13.56 -10.27
N ILE A 29 -5.31 12.86 -11.01
CA ILE A 29 -5.06 12.42 -12.37
C ILE A 29 -6.03 13.16 -13.27
N ILE A 30 -5.51 13.80 -14.30
CA ILE A 30 -6.31 14.54 -15.28
C ILE A 30 -5.86 14.17 -16.69
N ASP A 31 -6.77 14.23 -17.65
CA ASP A 31 -6.41 14.06 -19.06
C ASP A 31 -5.64 15.26 -19.62
N HIS A 32 -5.00 15.08 -20.78
CA HIS A 32 -4.22 16.12 -21.44
C HIS A 32 -5.04 17.37 -21.81
N SER A 33 -6.33 17.21 -22.14
CA SER A 33 -7.22 18.31 -22.52
C SER A 33 -7.49 19.24 -21.33
N PHE A 34 -7.86 18.67 -20.19
CA PHE A 34 -8.05 19.42 -18.96
C PHE A 34 -6.72 19.98 -18.43
N SER A 35 -5.62 19.22 -18.52
CA SER A 35 -4.28 19.70 -18.14
C SER A 35 -3.86 20.95 -18.91
N SER A 36 -4.13 20.99 -20.22
CA SER A 36 -3.82 22.16 -21.07
C SER A 36 -4.65 23.38 -20.65
N THR A 37 -5.95 23.17 -20.41
CA THR A 37 -6.86 24.23 -19.95
C THR A 37 -6.46 24.76 -18.58
N LEU A 38 -6.13 23.87 -17.65
CA LEU A 38 -5.65 24.22 -16.31
C LEU A 38 -4.35 25.01 -16.37
N GLN A 39 -3.42 24.65 -17.25
CA GLN A 39 -2.17 25.37 -17.43
C GLN A 39 -2.39 26.81 -17.90
N PHE A 40 -3.26 27.02 -18.90
CA PHE A 40 -3.63 28.38 -19.32
C PHE A 40 -4.27 29.18 -18.18
N TYR A 41 -5.13 28.54 -17.38
CA TYR A 41 -5.75 29.18 -16.22
C TYR A 41 -4.72 29.64 -15.19
N LEU A 42 -3.77 28.77 -14.83
CA LEU A 42 -2.76 29.07 -13.81
C LEU A 42 -1.73 30.12 -14.28
N GLN A 43 -1.50 30.23 -15.59
CA GLN A 43 -0.59 31.23 -16.17
C GLN A 43 -1.26 32.59 -16.39
N ALA A 44 -2.59 32.63 -16.51
CA ALA A 44 -3.33 33.84 -16.81
C ALA A 44 -3.35 34.85 -15.67
N LYS A 45 -3.18 36.12 -16.02
CA LYS A 45 -3.27 37.25 -15.07
C LYS A 45 -4.70 37.45 -14.58
N ASN A 46 -5.65 37.41 -15.51
CA ASN A 46 -7.08 37.62 -15.28
C ASN A 46 -7.93 36.75 -16.23
N ILE A 47 -9.26 36.84 -16.13
CA ILE A 47 -10.19 36.03 -16.94
C ILE A 47 -10.08 36.38 -18.44
N GLU A 48 -9.84 37.64 -18.80
CA GLU A 48 -9.69 38.07 -20.21
C GLU A 48 -8.45 37.45 -20.86
N ASP A 49 -7.33 37.41 -20.13
CA ASP A 49 -6.06 36.79 -20.54
C ASP A 49 -6.22 35.26 -20.70
N PHE A 50 -6.91 34.61 -19.77
CA PHE A 50 -7.27 33.21 -19.87
C PHE A 50 -8.15 32.92 -21.09
N THR A 51 -9.20 33.73 -21.28
CA THR A 51 -10.14 33.60 -22.42
C THR A 51 -9.41 33.74 -23.74
N SER A 52 -8.50 34.72 -23.85
CA SER A 52 -7.71 34.96 -25.06
C SER A 52 -6.72 33.82 -25.36
N SER A 53 -6.30 33.07 -24.34
CA SER A 53 -5.40 31.93 -24.47
C SER A 53 -6.10 30.65 -24.93
N LEU A 54 -7.42 30.55 -24.74
CA LEU A 54 -8.24 29.43 -25.20
C LEU A 54 -8.57 29.59 -26.69
N GLN A 55 -8.01 28.76 -27.55
CA GLN A 55 -8.24 28.79 -29.01
C GLN A 55 -9.64 28.31 -29.44
N ASN A 56 -10.56 28.03 -28.50
CA ASN A 56 -11.84 27.38 -28.75
C ASN A 56 -13.01 28.34 -28.53
N GLU A 57 -13.64 28.78 -29.62
CA GLU A 57 -14.76 29.74 -29.61
C GLU A 57 -16.07 29.20 -28.99
N ASN A 58 -16.16 27.89 -28.72
CA ASN A 58 -17.38 27.22 -28.24
C ASN A 58 -17.39 26.86 -26.74
N LEU A 59 -16.36 27.23 -25.96
CA LEU A 59 -16.30 26.94 -24.53
C LEU A 59 -17.06 27.99 -23.71
N ASP A 60 -17.96 27.55 -22.83
CA ASP A 60 -18.50 28.42 -21.77
C ASP A 60 -17.40 28.72 -20.76
N ILE A 61 -16.80 29.91 -20.88
CA ILE A 61 -15.70 30.37 -20.04
C ILE A 61 -16.10 30.41 -18.57
N ASN A 62 -17.31 30.85 -18.24
CA ASN A 62 -17.73 30.98 -16.85
C ASN A 62 -17.84 29.60 -16.19
N SER A 63 -18.47 28.65 -16.87
CA SER A 63 -18.55 27.25 -16.40
C SER A 63 -17.18 26.60 -16.28
N THR A 64 -16.27 26.87 -17.24
CA THR A 64 -14.90 26.34 -17.22
C THR A 64 -14.10 26.88 -16.03
N VAL A 65 -14.17 28.20 -15.78
CA VAL A 65 -13.52 28.84 -14.63
C VAL A 65 -14.08 28.32 -13.32
N GLU A 66 -15.39 28.13 -13.20
CA GLU A 66 -16.02 27.55 -12.01
C GLU A 66 -15.54 26.12 -11.77
N THR A 67 -15.50 25.29 -12.82
CA THR A 67 -15.02 23.91 -12.78
C THR A 67 -13.58 23.84 -12.28
N ILE A 68 -12.68 24.66 -12.83
CA ILE A 68 -11.27 24.70 -12.41
C ILE A 68 -11.14 25.15 -10.95
N ASN A 69 -11.88 26.17 -10.53
CA ASN A 69 -11.83 26.64 -9.14
C ASN A 69 -12.33 25.58 -8.16
N ASN A 70 -13.43 24.89 -8.47
CA ASN A 70 -13.97 23.83 -7.64
C ASN A 70 -12.99 22.64 -7.57
N TYR A 71 -12.40 22.27 -8.70
CA TYR A 71 -11.36 21.24 -8.78
C TYR A 71 -10.10 21.59 -7.95
N LEU A 72 -9.59 22.82 -8.05
CA LEU A 72 -8.42 23.25 -7.27
C LEU A 72 -8.73 23.27 -5.76
N LYS A 73 -9.92 23.72 -5.37
CA LYS A 73 -10.37 23.68 -3.97
C LYS A 73 -10.48 22.25 -3.46
N SER A 74 -11.08 21.33 -4.22
CA SER A 74 -11.18 19.93 -3.80
C SER A 74 -9.81 19.28 -3.67
N CYS A 75 -8.89 19.55 -4.61
CA CYS A 75 -7.54 19.00 -4.56
C CYS A 75 -6.74 19.48 -3.34
N ASN A 76 -6.98 20.70 -2.86
CA ASN A 76 -6.29 21.28 -1.69
C ASN A 76 -7.06 21.08 -0.35
N THR A 77 -8.15 20.32 -0.34
CA THR A 77 -8.89 20.04 0.90
C THR A 77 -8.22 18.90 1.67
N VAL A 78 -7.78 19.16 2.91
CA VAL A 78 -7.18 18.14 3.78
C VAL A 78 -8.27 17.20 4.26
N SER A 79 -8.17 15.92 3.93
CA SER A 79 -9.22 14.93 4.20
C SER A 79 -9.24 14.43 5.65
N PHE A 80 -8.16 14.55 6.42
CA PHE A 80 -8.15 14.16 7.84
C PHE A 80 -7.15 14.97 8.66
N SER A 81 -7.62 15.66 9.69
CA SER A 81 -6.80 16.10 10.82
C SER A 81 -7.14 15.21 12.03
N THR A 82 -6.34 14.18 12.28
CA THR A 82 -6.36 13.56 13.61
C THR A 82 -5.76 14.56 14.57
N SER A 83 -6.58 15.14 15.45
CA SER A 83 -6.06 15.85 16.62
C SER A 83 -5.32 14.81 17.47
N GLU A 84 -4.02 14.73 17.28
CA GLU A 84 -3.13 13.81 17.97
C GLU A 84 -2.89 14.31 19.38
N THR A 85 -3.69 13.84 20.32
CA THR A 85 -3.35 13.94 21.75
C THR A 85 -2.61 12.69 22.14
N SER A 86 -1.32 12.84 22.46
CA SER A 86 -0.56 11.78 23.09
C SER A 86 -1.21 11.37 24.40
N ILE A 87 -1.11 10.09 24.72
CA ILE A 87 -1.60 9.53 25.97
C ILE A 87 -0.45 8.88 26.72
N ASP A 88 -0.52 8.89 28.05
CA ASP A 88 0.50 8.29 28.89
C ASP A 88 0.55 6.77 28.71
N PHE A 89 1.75 6.23 28.74
CA PHE A 89 1.98 4.79 28.67
C PHE A 89 1.46 4.08 29.92
N ASN A 90 0.71 3.00 29.74
CA ASN A 90 0.16 2.20 30.84
C ASN A 90 0.62 0.73 30.78
N ASN A 91 1.57 0.36 31.65
CA ASN A 91 2.10 -1.01 31.71
C ASN A 91 1.08 -2.08 32.16
N THR A 92 -0.01 -1.69 32.83
CA THR A 92 -1.06 -2.63 33.29
C THR A 92 -1.87 -3.22 32.12
N LYS A 93 -1.72 -2.65 30.93
CA LYS A 93 -2.40 -3.06 29.69
C LYS A 93 -1.66 -4.18 28.94
N ARG A 94 -0.60 -4.77 29.50
CA ARG A 94 0.17 -5.87 28.88
C ARG A 94 -0.40 -7.24 29.25
N ASN A 95 -1.62 -7.54 28.83
CA ASN A 95 -2.30 -8.79 29.21
C ASN A 95 -1.83 -10.00 28.40
N PHE A 96 -1.49 -9.78 27.11
CA PHE A 96 -0.94 -10.82 26.23
C PHE A 96 0.42 -10.38 25.75
N LYS A 97 1.40 -11.28 25.81
CA LYS A 97 2.78 -11.02 25.37
C LYS A 97 3.20 -12.06 24.34
N ARG A 98 3.84 -11.60 23.27
CA ARG A 98 4.40 -12.44 22.19
C ARG A 98 5.79 -11.94 21.84
N PHE A 99 6.66 -12.88 21.46
CA PHE A 99 8.02 -12.62 21.00
C PHE A 99 8.17 -13.17 19.59
N TYR A 100 8.84 -12.42 18.73
CA TYR A 100 9.07 -12.78 17.34
C TYR A 100 10.55 -12.60 17.01
N GLU A 101 11.10 -13.51 16.22
CA GLU A 101 12.46 -13.41 15.69
C GLU A 101 12.41 -13.07 14.20
N ILE A 102 13.05 -11.96 13.82
CA ILE A 102 13.09 -11.46 12.44
C ILE A 102 14.50 -10.95 12.18
N ASN A 103 15.22 -11.53 11.22
CA ASN A 103 16.61 -11.15 10.92
C ASN A 103 17.51 -11.11 12.18
N GLU A 104 17.43 -12.13 13.04
CA GLU A 104 18.14 -12.22 14.33
C GLU A 104 17.71 -11.17 15.39
N LEU A 105 16.77 -10.28 15.05
CA LEU A 105 16.21 -9.30 15.96
C LEU A 105 15.00 -9.85 16.70
N ILE A 106 14.99 -9.67 18.01
CA ILE A 106 13.88 -10.04 18.88
C ILE A 106 12.92 -8.86 19.03
N ILE A 107 11.70 -9.04 18.54
CA ILE A 107 10.59 -8.09 18.67
C ILE A 107 9.60 -8.61 19.70
N GLN A 108 9.30 -7.80 20.72
CA GLN A 108 8.24 -8.09 21.68
C GLN A 108 7.00 -7.26 21.32
N ILE A 109 5.83 -7.89 21.32
CA ILE A 109 4.55 -7.17 21.19
C ILE A 109 3.65 -7.54 22.37
N ASN A 110 3.16 -6.52 23.08
CA ASN A 110 2.17 -6.68 24.12
C ASN A 110 0.80 -6.17 23.65
N TYR A 111 -0.26 -6.88 24.04
CA TYR A 111 -1.63 -6.58 23.67
C TYR A 111 -2.52 -6.52 24.91
N ASP A 112 -3.49 -5.61 24.89
CA ASP A 112 -4.45 -5.43 25.98
C ASP A 112 -5.55 -6.50 26.00
N THR A 113 -6.04 -6.93 24.84
CA THR A 113 -7.09 -7.96 24.76
C THR A 113 -6.82 -8.93 23.63
N GLU A 114 -7.49 -10.09 23.64
CA GLU A 114 -7.41 -11.06 22.55
C GLU A 114 -7.85 -10.46 21.21
N ILE A 115 -8.84 -9.56 21.21
CA ILE A 115 -9.30 -8.86 20.00
C ILE A 115 -8.18 -7.95 19.45
N VAL A 116 -7.45 -7.25 20.32
CA VAL A 116 -6.30 -6.44 19.91
C VAL A 116 -5.17 -7.32 19.41
N LEU A 117 -4.92 -8.47 20.04
CA LEU A 117 -3.92 -9.44 19.57
C LEU A 117 -4.20 -9.89 18.13
N LYS A 118 -5.46 -10.14 17.77
CA LYS A 118 -5.87 -10.55 16.42
C LYS A 118 -5.65 -9.47 15.34
N THR A 119 -5.28 -8.24 15.69
CA THR A 119 -4.97 -7.20 14.68
C THR A 119 -3.59 -7.38 14.05
N ILE A 120 -2.64 -8.04 14.73
CA ILE A 120 -1.25 -8.15 14.27
C ILE A 120 -0.73 -9.58 14.36
N HIS A 121 -0.91 -10.24 15.50
CA HIS A 121 -0.28 -11.53 15.77
C HIS A 121 -0.52 -12.58 14.66
N PRO A 122 -1.74 -12.73 14.09
CA PRO A 122 -1.99 -13.74 13.06
C PRO A 122 -1.05 -13.65 11.84
N SER A 123 -0.70 -12.45 11.36
CA SER A 123 0.20 -12.31 10.22
C SER A 123 1.67 -12.58 10.57
N LEU A 124 2.04 -12.49 11.84
CA LEU A 124 3.41 -12.74 12.33
C LEU A 124 3.56 -14.06 13.09
N ALA A 125 2.49 -14.86 13.22
CA ALA A 125 2.47 -16.03 14.11
C ALA A 125 3.55 -17.07 13.76
N HIS A 126 3.91 -17.17 12.47
CA HIS A 126 4.96 -18.07 11.99
C HIS A 126 6.38 -17.68 12.44
N LEU A 127 6.56 -16.44 12.93
CA LEU A 127 7.82 -15.90 13.46
C LEU A 127 7.85 -15.96 14.99
N GLU A 128 6.78 -16.44 15.64
CA GLU A 128 6.70 -16.49 17.09
C GLU A 128 7.72 -17.48 17.67
N ILE A 129 8.47 -17.02 18.67
CA ILE A 129 9.39 -17.85 19.46
C ILE A 129 8.85 -18.04 20.89
N LYS A 130 9.13 -19.20 21.47
CA LYS A 130 8.61 -19.58 22.81
C LYS A 130 9.48 -19.08 23.98
N GLU A 131 10.68 -18.56 23.73
CA GLU A 131 11.63 -18.20 24.78
C GLU A 131 11.34 -16.85 25.44
N THR A 132 11.47 -16.81 26.76
CA THR A 132 11.13 -15.66 27.63
C THR A 132 12.35 -14.97 28.25
N ASN A 133 13.56 -15.46 27.97
CA ASN A 133 14.82 -14.94 28.56
C ASN A 133 15.59 -14.00 27.61
N CYS A 134 15.06 -13.73 26.42
CA CYS A 134 15.67 -12.81 25.46
C CYS A 134 15.31 -11.36 25.82
N ILE A 135 16.29 -10.46 25.74
CA ILE A 135 16.04 -9.03 25.84
C ILE A 135 15.53 -8.56 24.46
N PRO A 136 14.32 -7.99 24.35
CA PRO A 136 13.81 -7.54 23.06
C PRO A 136 14.59 -6.31 22.58
N HIS A 137 14.92 -6.29 21.29
CA HIS A 137 15.54 -5.14 20.63
C HIS A 137 14.52 -4.01 20.47
N THR A 138 13.26 -4.35 20.15
CA THR A 138 12.15 -3.41 20.11
C THR A 138 10.95 -3.99 20.85
N THR A 139 10.24 -3.15 21.60
CA THR A 139 8.94 -3.49 22.19
C THR A 139 7.85 -2.63 21.59
N PHE A 140 6.77 -3.27 21.15
CA PHE A 140 5.52 -2.62 20.80
C PHE A 140 4.45 -2.90 21.85
N ASP A 141 3.55 -1.94 22.04
CA ASP A 141 2.41 -2.08 22.93
C ASP A 141 1.14 -1.57 22.23
N LEU A 142 0.11 -2.42 22.18
CA LEU A 142 -1.18 -2.09 21.61
C LEU A 142 -2.28 -2.14 22.65
N PHE A 143 -2.89 -1.00 22.92
CA PHE A 143 -3.92 -0.86 23.96
C PHE A 143 -5.27 -0.45 23.39
N LEU A 144 -6.34 -0.91 24.02
CA LEU A 144 -7.69 -0.41 23.78
C LEU A 144 -8.12 0.46 24.96
N GLN A 145 -8.36 1.75 24.71
CA GLN A 145 -8.82 2.70 25.71
C GLN A 145 -9.71 3.76 25.06
N ASP A 146 -10.83 4.07 25.69
CA ASP A 146 -11.78 5.10 25.24
C ASP A 146 -12.23 4.90 23.77
N ASP A 147 -12.54 3.64 23.42
CA ASP A 147 -12.91 3.19 22.06
C ASP A 147 -11.85 3.42 20.97
N LYS A 148 -10.61 3.75 21.36
CA LYS A 148 -9.46 3.93 20.48
C LYS A 148 -8.41 2.86 20.72
N LEU A 149 -7.80 2.41 19.63
CA LEU A 149 -6.57 1.65 19.64
C LEU A 149 -5.39 2.62 19.71
N HIS A 150 -4.42 2.30 20.55
CA HIS A 150 -3.21 3.10 20.74
C HIS A 150 -2.00 2.20 20.48
N LEU A 151 -1.05 2.69 19.71
CA LEU A 151 0.22 2.03 19.44
C LEU A 151 1.35 2.79 20.13
N PHE A 152 2.20 2.06 20.82
CA PHE A 152 3.44 2.58 21.39
C PHE A 152 4.63 1.76 20.89
N LYS A 153 5.78 2.41 20.78
CA LYS A 153 7.08 1.80 20.51
C LYS A 153 8.03 2.18 21.64
N ASN A 154 8.61 1.19 22.31
CA ASN A 154 9.51 1.39 23.44
C ASN A 154 8.93 2.31 24.54
N LYS A 155 7.61 2.20 24.79
CA LYS A 155 6.81 3.02 25.71
C LYS A 155 6.57 4.48 25.26
N GLU A 156 7.05 4.87 24.09
CA GLU A 156 6.72 6.15 23.47
C GLU A 156 5.46 6.02 22.62
N TRP A 157 4.57 7.00 22.73
CA TRP A 157 3.33 7.03 21.97
C TRP A 157 3.62 7.24 20.48
N VAL A 158 3.02 6.42 19.62
CA VAL A 158 3.20 6.50 18.16
C VAL A 158 1.95 7.06 17.49
N ILE A 159 0.78 6.46 17.74
CA ILE A 159 -0.48 6.90 17.14
C ILE A 159 -1.69 6.37 17.93
N SER A 160 -2.83 7.02 17.76
CA SER A 160 -4.14 6.56 18.21
C SER A 160 -5.16 6.60 17.07
N SER A 161 -6.02 5.60 16.98
CA SER A 161 -7.10 5.54 15.99
C SER A 161 -8.37 4.95 16.60
N PRO A 162 -9.58 5.39 16.22
CA PRO A 162 -10.81 4.69 16.59
C PRO A 162 -10.71 3.19 16.29
N LYS A 163 -11.21 2.33 17.18
CA LYS A 163 -11.09 0.86 17.00
C LYS A 163 -11.67 0.36 15.67
N ARG A 164 -12.65 1.06 15.11
CA ARG A 164 -13.26 0.74 13.81
C ARG A 164 -12.31 1.02 12.63
N ALA A 165 -11.39 1.96 12.78
CA ALA A 165 -10.34 2.30 11.83
C ALA A 165 -9.00 1.64 12.22
N TYR A 166 -9.05 0.36 12.63
CA TYR A 166 -7.89 -0.42 13.06
C TYR A 166 -6.82 -0.59 11.97
N HIS A 167 -7.19 -0.50 10.69
CA HIS A 167 -6.26 -0.58 9.56
C HIS A 167 -5.19 0.53 9.63
N ILE A 168 -5.53 1.70 10.18
CA ILE A 168 -4.57 2.79 10.42
C ILE A 168 -3.48 2.34 11.39
N ILE A 169 -3.85 1.63 12.47
CA ILE A 169 -2.90 1.07 13.43
C ILE A 169 -2.07 -0.04 12.79
N GLN A 170 -2.68 -0.91 11.97
CA GLN A 170 -1.95 -1.96 11.26
C GLN A 170 -0.89 -1.37 10.33
N GLY A 171 -1.26 -0.40 9.48
CA GLY A 171 -0.31 0.27 8.59
C GLY A 171 0.83 0.96 9.34
N LYS A 172 0.50 1.75 10.38
CA LYS A 172 1.53 2.42 11.20
C LYS A 172 2.42 1.43 11.95
N PHE A 173 1.86 0.33 12.46
CA PHE A 173 2.64 -0.73 13.08
C PHE A 173 3.62 -1.36 12.09
N VAL A 174 3.18 -1.68 10.87
CA VAL A 174 4.07 -2.26 9.85
C VAL A 174 5.22 -1.31 9.54
N ILE A 175 4.96 -0.02 9.31
CA ILE A 175 6.03 0.98 9.09
C ILE A 175 7.03 0.99 10.25
N GLN A 176 6.54 1.01 11.49
CA GLN A 176 7.39 1.05 12.67
C GLN A 176 8.18 -0.24 12.91
N LEU A 177 7.59 -1.39 12.57
CA LEU A 177 8.25 -2.69 12.56
C LEU A 177 9.37 -2.71 11.52
N LEU A 178 9.07 -2.31 10.28
CA LEU A 178 10.04 -2.24 9.18
C LEU A 178 11.22 -1.31 9.52
N SER A 179 10.92 -0.13 10.06
CA SER A 179 11.93 0.79 10.58
C SER A 179 12.81 0.16 11.65
N SER A 180 12.25 -0.65 12.54
CA SER A 180 13.03 -1.37 13.57
C SER A 180 13.89 -2.51 13.00
N ILE A 181 13.39 -3.29 12.05
CA ILE A 181 14.13 -4.46 11.54
C ILE A 181 15.22 -4.09 10.54
N TYR A 182 15.08 -2.94 9.87
CA TYR A 182 16.05 -2.45 8.89
C TYR A 182 16.93 -1.31 9.40
N ASP A 183 16.72 -0.85 10.64
CA ASP A 183 17.41 0.29 11.23
C ASP A 183 17.25 1.58 10.40
N PHE A 184 15.99 1.86 10.00
CA PHE A 184 15.60 3.04 9.24
C PHE A 184 14.68 3.94 10.05
N GLU A 185 14.68 5.23 9.73
CA GLU A 185 13.70 6.18 10.24
C GLU A 185 12.38 6.08 9.45
N GLU A 186 11.26 6.50 10.05
CA GLU A 186 9.99 6.55 9.31
C GLU A 186 10.09 7.47 8.09
N SER A 187 10.89 8.53 8.19
CA SER A 187 11.17 9.47 7.09
C SER A 187 12.05 8.89 5.98
N ASP A 188 12.51 7.65 6.08
CA ASP A 188 13.20 6.98 4.98
C ASP A 188 12.23 6.30 4.00
N TRP A 189 10.96 6.17 4.37
CA TRP A 189 9.92 5.57 3.52
C TRP A 189 9.22 6.64 2.68
N ILE A 190 9.18 6.42 1.36
CA ILE A 190 8.35 7.23 0.45
C ILE A 190 6.88 6.98 0.75
N GLY A 191 6.53 5.71 0.93
CA GLY A 191 5.16 5.28 1.16
C GLY A 191 5.05 3.77 1.28
N THR A 192 3.84 3.32 1.54
CA THR A 192 3.46 1.92 1.55
C THR A 192 2.25 1.74 0.64
N PHE A 193 2.33 0.77 -0.27
CA PHE A 193 1.26 0.48 -1.20
C PHE A 193 0.42 -0.69 -0.72
N HIS A 194 -0.91 -0.56 -0.83
CA HIS A 194 -1.78 -1.70 -0.57
C HIS A 194 -1.78 -2.66 -1.75
N GLY A 195 -1.20 -3.84 -1.51
CA GLY A 195 -1.04 -4.86 -2.52
C GLY A 195 -0.05 -5.93 -2.09
N SER A 196 0.11 -6.92 -2.94
CA SER A 196 1.00 -8.06 -2.71
C SER A 196 2.14 -7.99 -3.70
N THR A 197 3.38 -8.10 -3.23
CA THR A 197 4.58 -8.02 -4.07
C THR A 197 5.31 -9.35 -4.04
N ILE A 198 5.69 -9.85 -5.21
CA ILE A 198 6.56 -11.05 -5.34
C ILE A 198 7.82 -10.71 -6.13
N THR A 199 8.82 -11.59 -6.05
CA THR A 199 10.10 -11.45 -6.75
C THR A 199 10.56 -12.77 -7.40
N ASP A 200 11.34 -12.63 -8.47
CA ASP A 200 12.17 -13.67 -9.09
C ASP A 200 13.63 -13.65 -8.56
N ASP A 201 13.87 -13.01 -7.41
CA ASP A 201 15.17 -12.69 -6.79
C ASP A 201 16.02 -11.64 -7.53
N ASN A 202 15.55 -11.11 -8.67
CA ASN A 202 16.20 -10.03 -9.40
C ASN A 202 15.40 -8.73 -9.34
N SER A 203 14.10 -8.82 -9.61
CA SER A 203 13.15 -7.71 -9.67
C SER A 203 11.87 -8.08 -8.94
N SER A 204 11.01 -7.11 -8.69
CA SER A 204 9.69 -7.35 -8.09
C SER A 204 8.55 -6.82 -8.95
N VAL A 205 7.39 -7.45 -8.76
CA VAL A 205 6.12 -7.06 -9.36
C VAL A 205 5.11 -6.86 -8.24
N LEU A 206 4.47 -5.69 -8.22
CA LEU A 206 3.41 -5.34 -7.27
C LEU A 206 2.04 -5.65 -7.89
N PHE A 207 1.28 -6.50 -7.23
CA PHE A 207 -0.10 -6.81 -7.60
C PHE A 207 -1.09 -5.95 -6.82
N ILE A 208 -1.90 -5.21 -7.56
CA ILE A 208 -2.99 -4.38 -7.03
C ILE A 208 -4.34 -4.85 -7.57
N GLY A 209 -5.42 -4.22 -7.12
CA GLY A 209 -6.79 -4.59 -7.46
C GLY A 209 -7.72 -4.44 -6.26
N GLU A 210 -9.02 -4.45 -6.52
CA GLU A 210 -10.03 -4.33 -5.46
C GLU A 210 -9.96 -5.52 -4.48
N SER A 211 -10.54 -5.33 -3.30
CA SER A 211 -10.70 -6.40 -2.31
C SER A 211 -11.51 -7.56 -2.91
N GLY A 212 -10.98 -8.79 -2.83
CA GLY A 212 -11.66 -9.98 -3.34
C GLY A 212 -11.40 -10.31 -4.81
N LYS A 213 -10.60 -9.53 -5.53
CA LYS A 213 -10.23 -9.81 -6.94
C LYS A 213 -9.09 -10.81 -7.14
N GLY A 214 -8.65 -11.47 -6.07
CA GLY A 214 -7.70 -12.58 -6.13
C GLY A 214 -6.21 -12.22 -6.04
N LYS A 215 -5.84 -11.03 -5.55
CA LYS A 215 -4.43 -10.60 -5.37
C LYS A 215 -3.61 -11.59 -4.54
N SER A 216 -4.02 -11.81 -3.28
CA SER A 216 -3.32 -12.71 -2.37
C SER A 216 -3.41 -14.16 -2.85
N THR A 217 -4.53 -14.58 -3.43
CA THR A 217 -4.67 -15.91 -4.03
C THR A 217 -3.69 -16.15 -5.18
N LEU A 218 -3.54 -15.18 -6.08
CA LEU A 218 -2.55 -15.20 -7.16
C LEU A 218 -1.13 -15.27 -6.59
N CYS A 219 -0.83 -14.48 -5.56
CA CYS A 219 0.49 -14.49 -4.94
C CYS A 219 0.80 -15.84 -4.27
N ALA A 220 -0.16 -16.47 -3.59
CA ALA A 220 0.01 -17.81 -3.03
C ALA A 220 0.34 -18.84 -4.12
N LEU A 221 -0.40 -18.81 -5.24
CA LEU A 221 -0.16 -19.67 -6.40
C LEU A 221 1.23 -19.45 -6.99
N LEU A 222 1.64 -18.20 -7.18
CA LEU A 222 2.94 -17.85 -7.75
C LEU A 222 4.08 -18.25 -6.80
N CYS A 223 3.93 -18.03 -5.49
CA CYS A 223 4.93 -18.45 -4.51
C CYS A 223 5.07 -19.98 -4.48
N ALA A 224 3.95 -20.73 -4.52
CA ALA A 224 3.98 -22.18 -4.66
C ALA A 224 4.58 -22.66 -5.99
N SER A 225 4.67 -21.78 -6.99
CA SER A 225 5.25 -22.06 -8.32
C SER A 225 6.71 -21.60 -8.46
N GLY A 226 7.36 -21.16 -7.37
CA GLY A 226 8.79 -20.86 -7.33
C GLY A 226 9.18 -19.38 -7.31
N PHE A 227 8.21 -18.47 -7.19
CA PHE A 227 8.49 -17.06 -6.84
C PHE A 227 8.61 -16.89 -5.32
N ASN A 228 9.20 -15.78 -4.87
CA ASN A 228 9.26 -15.47 -3.45
C ASN A 228 8.35 -14.29 -3.08
N LEU A 229 7.73 -14.36 -1.91
CA LEU A 229 6.92 -13.26 -1.37
C LEU A 229 7.84 -12.15 -0.87
N VAL A 230 7.67 -10.93 -1.37
CA VAL A 230 8.35 -9.75 -0.82
C VAL A 230 7.47 -9.11 0.25
N ALA A 231 6.19 -8.90 -0.05
CA ALA A 231 5.29 -8.25 0.89
C ALA A 231 3.83 -8.62 0.59
N ASP A 232 2.98 -8.61 1.62
CA ASP A 232 1.53 -8.71 1.47
C ASP A 232 0.83 -7.63 2.29
N ASP A 233 -0.33 -7.19 1.81
CA ASP A 233 -1.16 -6.07 2.29
C ASP A 233 -0.46 -4.70 2.33
N VAL A 234 0.83 -4.64 2.66
CA VAL A 234 1.63 -3.42 2.81
C VAL A 234 2.99 -3.65 2.15
N SER A 235 3.18 -3.06 0.97
CA SER A 235 4.43 -3.10 0.20
C SER A 235 5.22 -1.78 0.37
N PRO A 236 6.28 -1.74 1.19
CA PRO A 236 6.99 -0.50 1.56
C PRO A 236 8.02 -0.07 0.52
N LEU A 237 7.98 1.20 0.10
CA LEU A 237 8.93 1.81 -0.84
C LEU A 237 9.90 2.74 -0.12
N ARG A 238 11.21 2.48 -0.23
CA ARG A 238 12.25 3.29 0.41
C ARG A 238 12.74 4.45 -0.49
N SER A 239 13.05 5.57 0.14
CA SER A 239 13.51 6.82 -0.50
C SER A 239 14.87 6.69 -1.20
N LEU A 240 15.85 6.05 -0.54
CA LEU A 240 17.24 6.03 -0.99
C LEU A 240 17.44 5.23 -2.29
N ASP A 241 16.89 4.02 -2.36
CA ASP A 241 17.11 3.06 -3.45
C ASP A 241 15.88 2.82 -4.34
N LYS A 242 14.73 3.42 -3.98
CA LYS A 242 13.45 3.27 -4.68
C LYS A 242 13.04 1.80 -4.88
N SER A 243 13.40 0.95 -3.92
CA SER A 243 13.11 -0.48 -3.92
C SER A 243 12.01 -0.84 -2.93
N ILE A 244 11.29 -1.93 -3.21
CA ILE A 244 10.31 -2.49 -2.29
C ILE A 244 11.03 -3.40 -1.30
N TYR A 245 10.88 -3.12 -0.01
CA TYR A 245 11.49 -3.90 1.06
C TYR A 245 10.60 -5.05 1.48
N VAL A 246 11.24 -6.11 1.97
CA VAL A 246 10.54 -7.30 2.45
C VAL A 246 9.71 -6.94 3.69
N ASN A 247 8.44 -7.29 3.66
CA ASN A 247 7.56 -7.25 4.83
C ASN A 247 7.45 -8.68 5.37
N PRO A 248 7.84 -8.94 6.63
CA PRO A 248 7.87 -10.29 7.20
C PRO A 248 6.47 -10.87 7.46
N SER A 249 5.40 -10.14 7.18
CA SER A 249 4.03 -10.63 7.35
C SER A 249 3.71 -11.79 6.40
N ALA A 250 3.07 -12.83 6.93
CA ALA A 250 2.52 -13.92 6.14
C ALA A 250 1.36 -13.46 5.25
N LEU A 251 1.16 -14.17 4.15
CA LEU A 251 0.15 -13.87 3.14
C LEU A 251 -1.27 -14.15 3.67
N SER A 252 -2.15 -13.16 3.59
CA SER A 252 -3.53 -13.20 4.12
C SER A 252 -4.52 -13.77 3.10
N ILE A 253 -5.02 -14.98 3.34
CA ILE A 253 -5.97 -15.67 2.46
C ILE A 253 -7.34 -15.73 3.09
N LYS A 254 -8.36 -15.31 2.33
CA LYS A 254 -9.78 -15.41 2.73
C LYS A 254 -10.37 -16.77 2.36
N GLU A 255 -11.39 -17.17 3.12
CA GLU A 255 -12.11 -18.44 2.98
C GLU A 255 -12.47 -18.83 1.54
N GLY A 256 -12.94 -17.87 0.74
CA GLY A 256 -13.34 -18.12 -0.65
C GLY A 256 -12.21 -18.59 -1.58
N SER A 257 -10.95 -18.61 -1.12
CA SER A 257 -9.80 -19.16 -1.86
C SER A 257 -9.20 -20.41 -1.23
N PHE A 258 -9.76 -20.93 -0.14
CA PHE A 258 -9.22 -22.09 0.57
C PHE A 258 -9.17 -23.34 -0.31
N GLU A 259 -10.29 -23.69 -0.96
CA GLU A 259 -10.39 -24.87 -1.82
C GLU A 259 -9.34 -24.88 -2.95
N VAL A 260 -9.13 -23.73 -3.58
CA VAL A 260 -8.14 -23.60 -4.65
C VAL A 260 -6.72 -23.82 -4.10
N LEU A 261 -6.41 -23.24 -2.95
CA LEU A 261 -5.06 -23.27 -2.38
C LEU A 261 -4.72 -24.55 -1.62
N GLN A 262 -5.71 -25.31 -1.16
CA GLN A 262 -5.51 -26.61 -0.51
C GLN A 262 -4.68 -27.59 -1.35
N ASN A 263 -4.88 -27.56 -2.67
CA ASN A 263 -4.17 -28.45 -3.61
C ASN A 263 -2.81 -27.92 -4.06
N ILE A 264 -2.47 -26.68 -3.70
CA ILE A 264 -1.31 -25.95 -4.23
C ILE A 264 -0.29 -25.70 -3.11
N VAL A 265 -0.76 -25.33 -1.93
CA VAL A 265 0.07 -24.91 -0.81
C VAL A 265 0.24 -26.07 0.16
N PRO A 266 1.48 -26.53 0.43
CA PRO A 266 1.73 -27.61 1.37
C PRO A 266 1.17 -27.30 2.77
N ASN A 267 0.56 -28.30 3.41
CA ASN A 267 0.01 -28.22 4.77
C ASN A 267 -1.04 -27.11 4.99
N PHE A 268 -1.70 -26.63 3.92
CA PHE A 268 -2.68 -25.54 4.01
C PHE A 268 -3.82 -25.83 5.02
N ASP A 269 -4.25 -27.08 5.14
CA ASP A 269 -5.31 -27.47 6.08
C ASP A 269 -4.91 -27.32 7.55
N ASN A 270 -3.63 -27.46 7.87
CA ASN A 270 -3.11 -27.31 9.23
C ASN A 270 -2.94 -25.84 9.65
N LEU A 271 -3.08 -24.89 8.73
CA LEU A 271 -2.97 -23.46 9.05
C LEU A 271 -4.14 -23.02 9.96
N PRO A 272 -3.87 -22.29 11.05
CA PRO A 272 -4.91 -21.78 11.94
C PRO A 272 -5.90 -20.87 11.20
N ILE A 273 -7.19 -21.03 11.53
CA ILE A 273 -8.22 -20.11 11.09
C ILE A 273 -8.29 -18.94 12.07
N THR A 274 -8.20 -17.72 11.54
CA THR A 274 -8.38 -16.49 12.27
C THR A 274 -9.71 -15.85 11.88
N GLU A 275 -10.55 -15.60 12.88
CA GLU A 275 -11.77 -14.81 12.73
C GLU A 275 -11.59 -13.46 13.44
N PHE A 276 -11.44 -12.40 12.63
CA PHE A 276 -11.24 -11.05 13.16
C PHE A 276 -12.57 -10.31 13.36
N ASN A 277 -13.41 -10.29 12.33
CA ASN A 277 -14.76 -9.75 12.40
C ASN A 277 -15.65 -10.41 11.32
N LYS A 278 -16.97 -10.23 11.44
CA LYS A 278 -17.95 -10.82 10.52
C LYS A 278 -17.76 -10.39 9.05
N SER A 279 -17.22 -9.20 8.78
CA SER A 279 -17.07 -8.71 7.40
C SER A 279 -15.84 -9.26 6.69
N LYS A 280 -14.77 -9.57 7.43
CA LYS A 280 -13.56 -10.21 6.88
C LYS A 280 -13.69 -11.72 6.71
N GLY A 281 -14.60 -12.36 7.44
CA GLY A 281 -14.79 -13.80 7.40
C GLY A 281 -13.58 -14.56 7.97
N GLN A 282 -13.46 -15.83 7.60
CA GLN A 282 -12.34 -16.67 8.00
C GLN A 282 -11.10 -16.35 7.16
N ILE A 283 -9.96 -16.18 7.83
CA ILE A 283 -8.67 -15.90 7.21
C ILE A 283 -7.65 -16.96 7.66
N LYS A 284 -6.85 -17.45 6.70
CA LYS A 284 -5.62 -18.22 6.96
C LYS A 284 -4.43 -17.38 6.52
N TYR A 285 -3.38 -17.40 7.34
CA TYR A 285 -2.12 -16.74 7.02
C TYR A 285 -1.12 -17.79 6.55
N ILE A 286 -0.66 -17.69 5.30
CA ILE A 286 0.32 -18.63 4.73
C ILE A 286 1.72 -18.02 4.87
N PRO A 287 2.61 -18.62 5.68
CA PRO A 287 4.01 -18.22 5.68
C PRO A 287 4.69 -18.69 4.40
N PHE A 288 5.45 -17.81 3.77
CA PHE A 288 6.38 -18.14 2.70
C PHE A 288 7.80 -17.80 3.14
N THR A 289 8.78 -18.47 2.55
CA THR A 289 10.18 -18.20 2.84
C THR A 289 10.53 -16.79 2.40
N SER A 290 11.27 -16.07 3.25
CA SER A 290 11.82 -14.76 2.89
C SER A 290 12.76 -14.91 1.69
N PRO A 291 12.74 -13.93 0.76
CA PRO A 291 13.62 -13.96 -0.41
C PRO A 291 15.06 -13.65 0.01
N GLN A 292 16.03 -13.84 -0.90
CA GLN A 292 17.46 -13.81 -0.54
C GLN A 292 17.97 -12.44 -0.05
N LYS A 293 17.46 -11.35 -0.63
CA LYS A 293 17.75 -9.95 -0.32
C LYS A 293 16.58 -9.32 0.43
N ASP A 294 16.89 -8.25 1.15
CA ASP A 294 15.92 -7.45 1.90
C ASP A 294 15.02 -6.56 1.04
N CYS A 295 15.42 -6.27 -0.20
CA CYS A 295 14.66 -5.41 -1.10
C CYS A 295 14.90 -5.74 -2.57
N TYR A 296 13.92 -5.33 -3.39
CA TYR A 296 13.93 -5.55 -4.84
C TYR A 296 13.40 -4.32 -5.58
N PRO A 297 14.01 -3.97 -6.73
CA PRO A 297 13.47 -2.92 -7.58
C PRO A 297 12.12 -3.39 -8.17
N CYS A 298 11.06 -2.63 -7.93
CA CYS A 298 9.77 -2.89 -8.55
C CYS A 298 9.82 -2.44 -10.01
N LYS A 299 9.52 -3.35 -10.93
CA LYS A 299 9.60 -3.12 -12.38
C LYS A 299 8.24 -3.09 -13.06
N ALA A 300 7.23 -3.70 -12.46
CA ALA A 300 5.87 -3.63 -12.96
C ALA A 300 4.83 -3.59 -11.84
N ILE A 301 3.70 -2.94 -12.14
CA ILE A 301 2.46 -3.04 -11.37
C ILE A 301 1.41 -3.73 -12.22
N VAL A 302 0.78 -4.75 -11.65
CA VAL A 302 -0.24 -5.56 -12.32
C VAL A 302 -1.56 -5.40 -11.56
N SER A 303 -2.57 -4.85 -12.23
CA SER A 303 -3.95 -4.83 -11.71
C SER A 303 -4.62 -6.18 -11.98
N VAL A 304 -5.03 -6.87 -10.91
CA VAL A 304 -5.52 -8.25 -10.96
C VAL A 304 -7.04 -8.29 -10.97
N ASN A 305 -7.60 -9.03 -11.92
CA ASN A 305 -9.02 -9.33 -12.00
C ASN A 305 -9.27 -10.82 -12.27
N TYR A 306 -9.43 -11.62 -11.22
CA TYR A 306 -9.86 -13.01 -11.37
C TYR A 306 -11.35 -13.09 -11.75
N THR A 307 -11.66 -13.82 -12.82
CA THR A 307 -13.04 -14.10 -13.24
C THR A 307 -13.17 -15.56 -13.64
N LYS A 308 -13.98 -16.34 -12.91
CA LYS A 308 -14.13 -17.79 -13.16
C LYS A 308 -14.50 -18.06 -14.63
N GLY A 309 -13.69 -18.88 -15.31
CA GLY A 309 -13.90 -19.29 -16.70
C GLY A 309 -13.41 -18.30 -17.75
N SER A 310 -12.74 -17.21 -17.38
CA SER A 310 -12.12 -16.30 -18.34
C SER A 310 -10.81 -16.86 -18.90
N ASP A 311 -10.46 -16.43 -20.10
CA ASP A 311 -9.10 -16.60 -20.63
C ASP A 311 -8.09 -15.84 -19.77
N THR A 312 -6.81 -16.20 -19.91
CA THR A 312 -5.71 -15.45 -19.32
C THR A 312 -5.21 -14.42 -20.31
N ILE A 313 -5.33 -13.14 -19.94
CA ILE A 313 -4.93 -11.99 -20.74
C ILE A 313 -4.12 -11.07 -19.85
N LEU A 314 -2.86 -10.86 -20.23
CA LEU A 314 -1.97 -9.87 -19.64
C LEU A 314 -1.68 -8.81 -20.71
N GLU A 315 -2.14 -7.59 -20.48
CA GLU A 315 -2.00 -6.49 -21.44
C GLU A 315 -1.48 -5.23 -20.76
N LYS A 316 -0.75 -4.40 -21.50
CA LYS A 316 -0.35 -3.08 -21.00
C LYS A 316 -1.59 -2.23 -20.76
N THR A 317 -1.62 -1.50 -19.65
CA THR A 317 -2.73 -0.58 -19.33
C THR A 317 -2.25 0.86 -19.15
N SER A 318 -3.20 1.78 -19.14
CA SER A 318 -2.94 3.18 -18.85
C SER A 318 -2.66 3.40 -17.36
N ILE A 319 -1.95 4.49 -17.09
CA ILE A 319 -1.68 4.93 -15.73
C ILE A 319 -2.95 5.20 -14.92
N ASN A 320 -4.02 5.69 -15.56
CA ASN A 320 -5.25 6.08 -14.88
C ASN A 320 -5.89 4.86 -14.19
N GLU A 321 -5.99 3.73 -14.89
CA GLU A 321 -6.54 2.50 -14.32
C GLU A 321 -5.75 2.01 -13.09
N VAL A 322 -4.43 2.19 -13.09
CA VAL A 322 -3.56 1.73 -12.00
C VAL A 322 -3.63 2.68 -10.81
N LEU A 323 -3.48 3.99 -11.03
CA LEU A 323 -3.44 4.97 -9.93
C LEU A 323 -4.78 5.12 -9.22
N GLU A 324 -5.90 5.02 -9.93
CA GLU A 324 -7.24 5.02 -9.33
C GLU A 324 -7.42 3.90 -8.30
N THR A 325 -6.69 2.79 -8.48
CA THR A 325 -6.69 1.67 -7.51
C THR A 325 -5.58 1.82 -6.47
N LEU A 326 -4.38 2.27 -6.87
CA LEU A 326 -3.20 2.30 -6.02
C LEU A 326 -3.28 3.40 -4.96
N ILE A 327 -3.53 4.65 -5.35
CA ILE A 327 -3.41 5.82 -4.47
C ILE A 327 -4.39 5.78 -3.30
N PRO A 328 -5.70 5.50 -3.48
CA PRO A 328 -6.67 5.60 -2.39
C PRO A 328 -6.38 4.68 -1.20
N GLU A 329 -5.76 3.54 -1.47
CA GLU A 329 -5.44 2.53 -0.45
C GLU A 329 -3.97 2.62 0.03
N SER A 330 -3.20 3.59 -0.47
CA SER A 330 -1.78 3.75 -0.13
C SER A 330 -1.57 4.85 0.90
N TRP A 331 -0.55 4.66 1.73
CA TRP A 331 0.02 5.75 2.50
C TRP A 331 1.24 6.28 1.77
N ILE A 332 1.25 7.57 1.43
CA ILE A 332 2.40 8.24 0.83
C ILE A 332 2.79 9.41 1.73
N SER A 333 4.09 9.57 1.99
CA SER A 333 4.61 10.61 2.86
C SER A 333 4.20 12.00 2.38
N HIS A 334 3.91 12.90 3.32
CA HIS A 334 3.61 14.31 3.07
C HIS A 334 4.86 15.12 2.68
N ASN A 335 6.04 14.50 2.73
CA ASN A 335 7.29 15.13 2.36
C ASN A 335 7.32 15.42 0.84
N THR A 336 7.53 16.68 0.48
CA THR A 336 7.67 17.15 -0.90
C THR A 336 8.73 16.36 -1.69
N VAL A 337 9.89 16.05 -1.09
CA VAL A 337 10.92 15.24 -1.75
C VAL A 337 10.39 13.84 -2.09
N HIS A 338 9.64 13.22 -1.17
CA HIS A 338 9.06 11.89 -1.39
C HIS A 338 7.99 11.91 -2.47
N ALA A 339 7.18 12.97 -2.55
CA ALA A 339 6.20 13.10 -3.61
C ALA A 339 6.87 13.13 -5.00
N LYS A 340 7.98 13.87 -5.14
CA LYS A 340 8.76 13.87 -6.38
C LYS A 340 9.36 12.49 -6.66
N GLN A 341 9.96 11.85 -5.65
CA GLN A 341 10.57 10.53 -5.80
C GLN A 341 9.53 9.45 -6.15
N PHE A 342 8.32 9.55 -5.60
CA PHE A 342 7.19 8.69 -5.96
C PHE A 342 6.85 8.84 -7.45
N LEU A 343 6.69 10.08 -7.95
CA LEU A 343 6.42 10.33 -9.36
C LEU A 343 7.57 9.84 -10.27
N ASP A 344 8.84 10.03 -9.85
CA ASP A 344 10.02 9.50 -10.55
C ASP A 344 10.03 7.97 -10.60
N TRP A 345 9.74 7.33 -9.47
CA TRP A 345 9.68 5.87 -9.39
C TRP A 345 8.55 5.34 -10.26
N PHE A 346 7.37 5.97 -10.19
CA PHE A 346 6.19 5.53 -10.91
C PHE A 346 6.36 5.60 -12.44
N GLU A 347 7.11 6.58 -12.94
CA GLU A 347 7.49 6.69 -14.37
C GLU A 347 8.42 5.56 -14.83
N SER A 348 9.16 4.95 -13.92
CA SER A 348 10.09 3.86 -14.23
C SER A 348 9.45 2.46 -14.22
N VAL A 349 8.18 2.35 -13.85
CA VAL A 349 7.45 1.09 -13.66
C VAL A 349 6.50 0.85 -14.83
N GLU A 350 6.43 -0.39 -15.32
CA GLU A 350 5.47 -0.78 -16.34
C GLU A 350 4.09 -1.12 -15.74
N PHE A 351 3.02 -0.81 -16.47
CA PHE A 351 1.64 -1.02 -16.02
C PHE A 351 0.94 -2.10 -16.84
N TYR A 352 0.37 -3.07 -16.15
CA TYR A 352 -0.36 -4.17 -16.76
C TYR A 352 -1.71 -4.40 -16.10
N LYS A 353 -2.64 -4.97 -16.87
CA LYS A 353 -3.90 -5.51 -16.41
C LYS A 353 -3.91 -7.01 -16.68
N LEU A 354 -4.30 -7.78 -15.67
CA LEU A 354 -4.38 -9.21 -15.72
C LEU A 354 -5.83 -9.66 -15.50
N HIS A 355 -6.40 -10.31 -16.52
CA HIS A 355 -7.61 -11.11 -16.36
C HIS A 355 -7.22 -12.59 -16.46
N TYR A 356 -7.72 -13.42 -15.55
CA TYR A 356 -7.39 -14.85 -15.57
C TYR A 356 -8.40 -15.68 -14.80
N SER A 357 -8.35 -16.99 -15.07
CA SER A 357 -9.06 -18.01 -14.30
C SER A 357 -8.28 -19.31 -14.13
N ASP A 358 -7.43 -19.66 -15.09
CA ASP A 358 -6.60 -20.86 -15.05
C ASP A 358 -5.23 -20.59 -14.39
N ASN A 359 -4.83 -21.53 -13.51
CA ASN A 359 -3.62 -21.41 -12.72
C ASN A 359 -2.35 -21.60 -13.55
N GLN A 360 -2.36 -22.50 -14.53
CA GLN A 360 -1.16 -22.82 -15.31
C GLN A 360 -0.83 -21.69 -16.30
N SER A 361 -1.85 -21.18 -16.98
CA SER A 361 -1.70 -20.07 -17.92
C SER A 361 -1.26 -18.79 -17.21
N VAL A 362 -1.83 -18.45 -16.04
CA VAL A 362 -1.42 -17.23 -15.32
C VAL A 362 0.02 -17.31 -14.82
N VAL A 363 0.46 -18.46 -14.31
CA VAL A 363 1.85 -18.67 -13.89
C VAL A 363 2.79 -18.51 -15.09
N LYS A 364 2.42 -19.03 -16.26
CA LYS A 364 3.19 -18.87 -17.50
C LYS A 364 3.30 -17.42 -17.93
N GLU A 365 2.19 -16.66 -17.94
CA GLU A 365 2.18 -15.25 -18.34
C GLU A 365 3.02 -14.39 -17.38
N ILE A 366 2.86 -14.56 -16.07
CA ILE A 366 3.66 -13.82 -15.08
C ILE A 366 5.15 -14.19 -15.17
N SER A 367 5.46 -15.47 -15.40
CA SER A 367 6.85 -15.88 -15.66
C SER A 367 7.43 -15.27 -16.93
N GLY A 368 6.59 -15.06 -17.96
CA GLY A 368 6.95 -14.33 -19.18
C GLY A 368 7.25 -12.87 -18.88
N LEU A 369 6.40 -12.21 -18.09
CA LEU A 369 6.58 -10.83 -17.64
C LEU A 369 7.90 -10.65 -16.89
N PHE A 370 8.22 -11.46 -15.89
CA PHE A 370 9.51 -11.34 -15.18
C PHE A 370 10.72 -11.47 -16.12
N LYS A 371 10.62 -12.30 -17.18
CA LYS A 371 11.70 -12.42 -18.17
C LYS A 371 11.83 -11.19 -19.07
N SER A 372 10.75 -10.46 -19.34
CA SER A 372 10.78 -9.22 -20.13
C SER A 372 11.23 -7.99 -19.34
N LEU A 373 11.15 -8.04 -18.00
CA LEU A 373 11.54 -6.95 -17.10
C LEU A 373 13.05 -6.93 -16.76
N LYS A 374 13.85 -7.82 -17.38
CA LYS A 374 15.29 -7.96 -17.13
C LYS A 374 16.13 -6.83 -17.70
#